data_AF-A0A7X7ECE9-F1
#
_entry.id   AF-A0A7X7ECE9-F1
#
_cell.length_a   1.000
_cell.length_b   1.000
_cell.length_c   1.000
_cell.angle_alpha   90.00
_cell.angle_beta   90.00
_cell.angle_gamma   90.00
#
_symmetry.space_group_name_H-M   'P 1'
#
loop_
_entity.id
_entity.type
_entity.pdbx_description
1 polymer ?
#
loop_
_entity_poly.entity_id
_entity_poly.type
_entity_poly.pdbx_seq_one_letter_code
_entity_poly.pdbx_strand_id
1 'polypeptide(L)'
;MVNKAKQKAAQHLAVMAYKSLQENPEAGLPKLLKLFDVLDTKDSYKSGRDFIRTILGDPSNTWYRYLLAIWEDVDSEVRFTFFQTFFLNSLLKGREEQRLLREEHQCNLPWAILVDPTTSCNLHCTGCWAADYEKGTYLSYEILDALVEEGKNLGTFMYLFSGGEPLMRKSDIIALCEAHPDCCFLAFTNGTLIDEAFASAMLRVKNLSVAISIEGDEAATDERRGKGTYAKAIKAMSILKRYKLLYGISCCYTSQNVQTIGSEAFIDSMLELGAKFAWFFTYIPIGRDAVPSLMVSAGQRAFMYQQVRSFRKSKPIFTMDFWNDGEYVDGCIAGGRCYVHINAQGDIEPCAFIHYSDSNIYTTSLLDAFKRPLFQQYKERQPFNNNTLRPCPLLDNPEQLREMVHASGAVSTDLASVESVDDLTAKCDQASKDWAVSADRLWEDHATSSVLCV
;
A
#
# COMPACT_ATOMS: atom_id res chain seq x y z
N MET A 1 -7.79 -10.54 29.61
CA MET A 1 -9.26 -10.43 29.47
C MET A 1 -9.79 -8.99 29.50
N VAL A 2 -9.28 -8.10 30.37
CA VAL A 2 -9.76 -6.70 30.51
C VAL A 2 -9.63 -5.85 29.22
N ASN A 3 -8.71 -6.21 28.32
CA ASN A 3 -8.47 -5.48 27.06
C ASN A 3 -9.51 -5.82 25.96
N LYS A 4 -9.83 -7.10 25.74
CA LYS A 4 -10.79 -7.55 24.70
C LYS A 4 -12.21 -7.02 24.91
N ALA A 5 -12.69 -6.95 26.16
CA ALA A 5 -14.02 -6.41 26.45
C ALA A 5 -14.13 -4.90 26.17
N LYS A 6 -13.09 -4.13 26.50
CA LYS A 6 -13.02 -2.70 26.20
C LYS A 6 -12.93 -2.43 24.70
N GLN A 7 -12.16 -3.24 23.98
CA GLN A 7 -12.02 -3.15 22.53
C GLN A 7 -13.34 -3.46 21.82
N LYS A 8 -14.05 -4.52 22.24
CA LYS A 8 -15.38 -4.86 21.71
C LYS A 8 -16.40 -3.74 21.96
N ALA A 9 -16.37 -3.12 23.14
CA ALA A 9 -17.20 -1.96 23.45
C ALA A 9 -16.86 -0.76 22.55
N ALA A 10 -15.56 -0.45 22.38
CA ALA A 10 -15.10 0.63 21.52
C ALA A 10 -15.51 0.43 20.04
N GLN A 11 -15.38 -0.79 19.50
CA GLN A 11 -15.86 -1.13 18.16
C GLN A 11 -17.38 -0.96 18.04
N HIS A 12 -18.15 -1.39 19.03
CA HIS A 12 -19.61 -1.22 19.03
C HIS A 12 -20.01 0.26 19.02
N LEU A 13 -19.37 1.06 19.87
CA LEU A 13 -19.55 2.51 19.92
C LEU A 13 -19.17 3.17 18.58
N ALA A 14 -18.07 2.75 17.95
CA ALA A 14 -17.63 3.23 16.65
C ALA A 14 -18.60 2.86 15.51
N VAL A 15 -19.27 1.71 15.59
CA VAL A 15 -20.34 1.34 14.63
C VAL A 15 -21.60 2.19 14.85
N MET A 16 -22.04 2.39 16.09
CA MET A 16 -23.20 3.25 16.40
C MET A 16 -22.96 4.69 15.93
N ALA A 17 -21.77 5.19 16.24
CA ALA A 17 -21.22 6.43 15.76
C ALA A 17 -21.31 6.59 14.23
N TYR A 18 -20.75 5.64 13.48
CA TYR A 18 -20.79 5.66 12.03
C TYR A 18 -22.24 5.69 11.51
N LYS A 19 -23.12 4.85 12.08
CA LYS A 19 -24.53 4.81 11.66
C LYS A 19 -25.23 6.16 11.86
N SER A 20 -24.88 6.91 12.90
CA SER A 20 -25.42 8.27 13.12
C SER A 20 -24.97 9.30 12.06
N LEU A 21 -23.95 9.00 11.26
CA LEU A 21 -23.47 9.84 10.15
C LEU A 21 -24.23 9.59 8.84
N GLN A 22 -25.00 8.50 8.71
CA GLN A 22 -25.53 8.03 7.42
C GLN A 22 -26.45 9.04 6.72
N GLU A 23 -27.25 9.79 7.48
CA GLU A 23 -28.22 10.74 6.90
C GLU A 23 -27.62 12.13 6.65
N ASN A 24 -26.68 12.58 7.49
CA ASN A 24 -26.01 13.88 7.34
C ASN A 24 -24.62 13.86 8.00
N PRO A 25 -23.53 13.68 7.23
CA PRO A 25 -22.17 13.64 7.78
C PRO A 25 -21.77 14.96 8.44
N GLU A 26 -22.20 16.10 7.89
CA GLU A 26 -21.87 17.43 8.43
C GLU A 26 -22.46 17.63 9.83
N ALA A 27 -23.70 17.17 10.05
CA ALA A 27 -24.36 17.24 11.35
C ALA A 27 -23.92 16.11 12.31
N GLY A 28 -23.47 14.98 11.77
CA GLY A 28 -23.10 13.79 12.52
C GLY A 28 -21.66 13.82 13.06
N LEU A 29 -20.70 14.32 12.27
CA LEU A 29 -19.28 14.30 12.62
C LEU A 29 -18.96 15.05 13.94
N PRO A 30 -19.54 16.24 14.21
CA PRO A 30 -19.36 16.91 15.51
C PRO A 30 -19.98 16.14 16.69
N LYS A 31 -21.10 15.44 16.46
CA LYS A 31 -21.75 14.62 17.52
C LYS A 31 -20.91 13.40 17.86
N LEU A 32 -20.32 12.79 16.84
CA LEU A 32 -19.40 11.66 17.00
C LEU A 32 -18.17 12.05 17.83
N LEU A 33 -17.54 13.17 17.48
CA LEU A 33 -16.38 13.66 18.22
C LEU A 33 -16.70 13.90 19.71
N LYS A 34 -17.88 14.48 20.01
CA LYS A 34 -18.36 14.65 21.39
C LYS A 34 -18.56 13.31 22.12
N LEU A 35 -19.05 12.28 21.44
CA LEU A 35 -19.20 10.94 22.02
C LEU A 35 -17.82 10.33 22.34
N PHE A 36 -16.85 10.47 21.45
CA PHE A 36 -15.47 10.02 21.69
C PHE A 36 -14.82 10.74 22.87
N ASP A 37 -15.09 12.03 23.07
CA ASP A 37 -14.58 12.79 24.22
C ASP A 37 -15.09 12.26 25.56
N VAL A 38 -16.34 11.77 25.61
CA VAL A 38 -16.92 11.16 26.81
C VAL A 38 -16.28 9.79 27.11
N LEU A 39 -15.83 9.07 26.08
CA LEU A 39 -15.31 7.71 26.19
C LEU A 39 -13.82 7.66 26.47
N ASP A 40 -13.03 8.59 25.90
CA ASP A 40 -11.59 8.66 26.10
C ASP A 40 -11.21 9.56 27.29
N THR A 41 -11.58 9.12 28.48
CA THR A 41 -11.29 9.81 29.75
C THR A 41 -9.81 9.84 30.13
N LYS A 42 -8.94 9.16 29.37
CA LYS A 42 -7.50 9.04 29.64
C LYS A 42 -6.62 9.70 28.58
N ASP A 43 -7.20 10.47 27.67
CA ASP A 43 -6.49 11.11 26.56
C ASP A 43 -5.62 10.16 25.73
N SER A 44 -5.99 8.87 25.70
CA SER A 44 -5.23 7.83 25.02
C SER A 44 -5.20 8.02 23.50
N TYR A 45 -6.10 8.82 22.94
CA TYR A 45 -6.21 9.14 21.51
C TYR A 45 -6.21 10.65 21.23
N LYS A 46 -5.58 11.45 22.10
CA LYS A 46 -5.66 12.92 22.05
C LYS A 46 -5.24 13.50 20.69
N SER A 47 -4.11 13.08 20.12
CA SER A 47 -3.61 13.60 18.85
C SER A 47 -4.59 13.36 17.69
N GLY A 48 -5.16 12.15 17.62
CA GLY A 48 -6.18 11.79 16.63
C GLY A 48 -7.46 12.62 16.79
N ARG A 49 -7.90 12.89 18.03
CA ARG A 49 -9.08 13.75 18.28
C ARG A 49 -8.83 15.19 17.89
N ASP A 50 -7.66 15.73 18.22
CA ASP A 50 -7.29 17.11 17.86
C ASP A 50 -7.16 17.29 16.35
N PHE A 51 -6.60 16.30 15.66
CA PHE A 51 -6.57 16.29 14.20
C PHE A 51 -7.98 16.31 13.58
N ILE A 52 -8.88 15.43 14.04
CA ILE A 52 -10.27 15.41 13.59
C ILE A 52 -10.98 16.75 13.90
N ARG A 53 -10.72 17.36 15.06
CA ARG A 53 -11.26 18.69 15.40
C ARG A 53 -10.82 19.75 14.40
N THR A 54 -9.54 19.78 14.04
CA THR A 54 -9.01 20.72 13.06
C THR A 54 -9.70 20.55 11.71
N ILE A 55 -9.94 19.31 11.29
CA ILE A 55 -10.66 19.03 10.04
C ILE A 55 -12.11 19.53 10.11
N LEU A 56 -12.83 19.21 11.20
CA LEU A 56 -14.25 19.55 11.33
C LEU A 56 -14.50 21.03 11.63
N GLY A 57 -13.50 21.74 12.16
CA GLY A 57 -13.58 23.16 12.50
C GLY A 57 -13.44 24.11 11.31
N ASP A 58 -12.98 23.61 10.16
CA ASP A 58 -12.73 24.41 8.96
C ASP A 58 -13.28 23.71 7.71
N PRO A 59 -14.46 24.10 7.20
CA PRO A 59 -15.02 23.55 5.97
C PRO A 59 -14.16 23.77 4.71
N SER A 60 -13.21 24.71 4.74
CA SER A 60 -12.26 24.92 3.64
C SER A 60 -11.08 23.93 3.68
N ASN A 61 -10.92 23.19 4.78
CA ASN A 61 -9.87 22.21 4.96
C ASN A 61 -9.95 21.10 3.90
N THR A 62 -8.81 20.78 3.29
CA THR A 62 -8.72 19.77 2.23
C THR A 62 -9.19 18.38 2.67
N TRP A 63 -8.94 17.99 3.92
CA TRP A 63 -9.42 16.73 4.47
C TRP A 63 -10.92 16.74 4.75
N TYR A 64 -11.51 17.89 5.08
CA TYR A 64 -12.96 18.02 5.20
C TYR A 64 -13.63 17.78 3.84
N ARG A 65 -13.12 18.45 2.79
CA ARG A 65 -13.56 18.25 1.40
C ARG A 65 -13.38 16.80 0.95
N TYR A 66 -12.26 16.15 1.32
CA TYR A 66 -12.04 14.73 1.03
C TYR A 66 -13.09 13.82 1.70
N LEU A 67 -13.39 14.04 2.99
CA LEU A 67 -14.39 13.24 3.71
C LEU A 67 -15.78 13.38 3.10
N LEU A 68 -16.17 14.60 2.69
CA LEU A 68 -17.43 14.83 2.00
C LEU A 68 -17.46 14.15 0.63
N ALA A 69 -16.40 14.26 -0.16
CA ALA A 69 -16.28 13.60 -1.46
C ALA A 69 -16.41 12.08 -1.34
N ILE A 70 -15.81 11.47 -0.30
CA ILE A 70 -16.02 10.04 0.00
C ILE A 70 -17.50 9.77 0.25
N TRP A 71 -18.16 10.59 1.10
CA TRP A 71 -19.56 10.38 1.48
C TRP A 71 -20.54 10.47 0.29
N GLU A 72 -20.24 11.33 -0.67
CA GLU A 72 -21.05 11.55 -1.87
C GLU A 72 -20.80 10.51 -2.97
N ASP A 73 -19.52 10.25 -3.24
CA ASP A 73 -19.08 9.49 -4.41
C ASP A 73 -19.06 7.98 -4.18
N VAL A 74 -18.98 7.51 -2.92
CA VAL A 74 -18.87 6.09 -2.61
C VAL A 74 -20.16 5.56 -2.00
N ASP A 75 -20.58 4.38 -2.44
CA ASP A 75 -21.76 3.67 -1.96
C ASP A 75 -21.74 3.52 -0.44
N SER A 76 -22.90 3.68 0.21
CA SER A 76 -22.99 3.73 1.67
C SER A 76 -22.64 2.39 2.34
N GLU A 77 -22.95 1.27 1.69
CA GLU A 77 -22.59 -0.06 2.20
C GLU A 77 -21.11 -0.37 1.96
N VAL A 78 -20.55 0.06 0.82
CA VAL A 78 -19.10 -0.02 0.55
C VAL A 78 -18.32 0.80 1.58
N ARG A 79 -18.73 2.04 1.85
CA ARG A 79 -18.09 2.88 2.88
C ARG A 79 -18.19 2.27 4.28
N PHE A 80 -19.35 1.70 4.62
CA PHE A 80 -19.54 1.07 5.92
C PHE A 80 -18.67 -0.17 6.06
N THR A 81 -18.60 -1.00 5.02
CA THR A 81 -17.76 -2.20 4.99
C THR A 81 -16.29 -1.82 5.10
N PHE A 82 -15.81 -0.83 4.33
CA PHE A 82 -14.45 -0.30 4.43
C PHE A 82 -14.15 0.22 5.85
N PHE A 83 -15.09 0.93 6.47
CA PHE A 83 -14.94 1.37 7.86
C PHE A 83 -14.72 0.20 8.82
N GLN A 84 -15.52 -0.86 8.69
CA GLN A 84 -15.42 -2.05 9.53
C GLN A 84 -14.12 -2.82 9.28
N THR A 85 -13.80 -3.14 8.03
CA THR A 85 -12.67 -4.00 7.69
C THR A 85 -11.33 -3.28 7.83
N PHE A 86 -11.21 -2.05 7.34
CA PHE A 86 -9.96 -1.29 7.39
C PHE A 86 -9.72 -0.68 8.78
N PHE A 87 -10.65 0.14 9.31
CA PHE A 87 -10.40 0.87 10.55
C PHE A 87 -10.61 -0.01 11.80
N LEU A 88 -11.71 -0.75 11.89
CA LEU A 88 -12.01 -1.51 13.10
C LEU A 88 -11.26 -2.83 13.18
N ASN A 89 -11.21 -3.59 12.09
CA ASN A 89 -10.55 -4.90 12.09
C ASN A 89 -9.05 -4.75 11.86
N SER A 90 -8.63 -4.12 10.76
CA SER A 90 -7.20 -4.06 10.41
C SER A 90 -6.40 -3.12 11.32
N LEU A 91 -6.85 -1.88 11.53
CA LEU A 91 -6.09 -0.91 12.34
C LEU A 91 -6.28 -1.06 13.85
N LEU A 92 -7.52 -1.20 14.34
CA LEU A 92 -7.78 -1.22 15.78
C LEU A 92 -7.64 -2.61 16.40
N LYS A 93 -8.23 -3.65 15.78
CA LYS A 93 -8.14 -5.03 16.28
C LYS A 93 -6.79 -5.67 15.98
N GLY A 94 -6.43 -5.72 14.70
CA GLY A 94 -5.26 -6.41 14.18
C GLY A 94 -3.97 -5.90 14.80
N ARG A 95 -3.76 -4.58 14.87
CA ARG A 95 -2.52 -4.02 15.46
C ARG A 95 -2.35 -4.37 16.95
N GLU A 96 -3.43 -4.41 17.72
CA GLU A 96 -3.34 -4.79 19.14
C GLU A 96 -3.08 -6.29 19.31
N GLU A 97 -3.68 -7.14 18.48
CA GLU A 97 -3.38 -8.57 18.44
C GLU A 97 -1.92 -8.81 18.04
N GLN A 98 -1.44 -8.13 17.00
CA GLN A 98 -0.05 -8.18 16.55
C GLN A 98 0.93 -7.70 17.61
N ARG A 99 0.61 -6.63 18.35
CA ARG A 99 1.49 -6.14 19.43
C ARG A 99 1.77 -7.24 20.45
N LEU A 100 0.73 -7.93 20.91
CA LEU A 100 0.84 -9.04 21.86
C LEU A 100 1.61 -10.22 21.27
N LEU A 101 1.29 -10.61 20.04
CA LEU A 101 1.92 -11.77 19.38
C LEU A 101 3.39 -11.51 19.01
N ARG A 102 3.77 -10.28 18.66
CA ARG A 102 5.18 -9.89 18.43
C ARG A 102 6.00 -10.01 19.71
N GLU A 103 5.44 -9.59 20.85
CA GLU A 103 6.06 -9.76 22.17
C GLU A 103 6.19 -11.24 22.55
N GLU A 104 5.18 -12.05 22.27
CA GLU A 104 5.19 -13.49 22.58
C GLU A 104 6.19 -14.27 21.70
N HIS A 105 6.17 -14.02 20.39
CA HIS A 105 6.91 -14.81 19.41
C HIS A 105 8.27 -14.23 19.05
N GLN A 106 8.60 -13.02 19.54
CA GLN A 106 9.88 -12.34 19.31
C GLN A 106 10.20 -12.17 17.81
N CYS A 107 9.18 -11.99 16.99
CA CYS A 107 9.29 -11.74 15.54
C CYS A 107 8.44 -10.55 15.11
N ASN A 108 8.70 -10.04 13.91
CA ASN A 108 7.80 -9.08 13.28
C ASN A 108 6.52 -9.80 12.80
N LEU A 109 5.40 -9.07 12.70
CA LEU A 109 4.14 -9.59 12.16
C LEU A 109 3.49 -8.53 11.26
N PRO A 110 3.25 -8.79 9.97
CA PRO A 110 2.88 -7.76 9.01
C PRO A 110 1.42 -7.34 9.16
N TRP A 111 1.18 -6.03 9.17
CA TRP A 111 -0.17 -5.46 9.14
C TRP A 111 -0.90 -5.77 7.82
N ALA A 112 -0.16 -5.79 6.70
CA ALA A 112 -0.67 -6.16 5.38
C ALA A 112 0.20 -7.22 4.71
N ILE A 113 -0.46 -8.16 4.01
CA ILE A 113 0.20 -9.15 3.17
C ILE A 113 -0.11 -8.81 1.70
N LEU A 114 0.93 -8.61 0.89
CA LEU A 114 0.78 -8.58 -0.57
C LEU A 114 0.97 -9.99 -1.11
N VAL A 115 0.07 -10.40 -1.99
CA VAL A 115 0.12 -11.71 -2.63
C VAL A 115 0.03 -11.52 -4.13
N ASP A 116 0.84 -12.27 -4.85
CA ASP A 116 0.81 -12.37 -6.31
C ASP A 116 0.04 -13.64 -6.68
N PRO A 117 -1.26 -13.56 -7.04
CA PRO A 117 -2.05 -14.77 -7.28
C PRO A 117 -1.60 -15.54 -8.53
N THR A 118 -0.93 -14.85 -9.45
CA THR A 118 -0.41 -15.41 -10.70
C THR A 118 0.72 -14.55 -11.25
N THR A 119 1.60 -15.14 -12.05
CA THR A 119 2.58 -14.41 -12.87
C THR A 119 2.02 -13.99 -14.24
N SER A 120 0.82 -14.46 -14.61
CA SER A 120 0.22 -14.18 -15.91
C SER A 120 -0.27 -12.74 -16.00
N CYS A 121 0.09 -12.05 -17.08
CA CYS A 121 -0.36 -10.69 -17.37
C CYS A 121 -0.80 -10.57 -18.82
N ASN A 122 -1.85 -9.78 -19.06
CA ASN A 122 -2.35 -9.52 -20.41
C ASN A 122 -1.65 -8.32 -21.11
N LEU A 123 -0.62 -7.75 -20.48
CA LEU A 123 0.22 -6.66 -21.01
C LEU A 123 1.71 -6.99 -20.87
N HIS A 124 2.55 -6.35 -21.70
CA HIS A 124 4.01 -6.55 -21.73
C HIS A 124 4.73 -5.22 -21.43
N CYS A 125 4.62 -4.73 -20.20
CA CYS A 125 5.10 -3.38 -19.87
C CYS A 125 6.63 -3.30 -19.83
N THR A 126 7.21 -2.22 -20.35
CA THR A 126 8.65 -1.97 -20.25
C THR A 126 9.07 -1.80 -18.78
N GLY A 127 10.08 -2.58 -18.36
CA GLY A 127 10.60 -2.57 -16.98
C GLY A 127 9.69 -3.24 -15.95
N CYS A 128 8.81 -4.16 -16.36
CA CYS A 128 8.00 -4.95 -15.44
C CYS A 128 8.85 -6.01 -14.73
N TRP A 129 8.68 -6.14 -13.41
CA TRP A 129 9.32 -7.19 -12.59
C TRP A 129 8.34 -8.32 -12.20
N ALA A 130 7.04 -8.08 -12.30
CA ALA A 130 6.01 -8.93 -11.67
C ALA A 130 5.43 -10.02 -12.58
N ALA A 131 5.69 -9.98 -13.89
CA ALA A 131 5.11 -10.91 -14.86
C ALA A 131 6.13 -11.94 -15.33
N ASP A 132 5.69 -13.19 -15.47
CA ASP A 132 6.41 -14.26 -16.17
C ASP A 132 5.49 -14.77 -17.29
N TYR A 133 5.86 -14.41 -18.51
CA TYR A 133 5.10 -14.65 -19.74
C TYR A 133 5.26 -16.08 -20.28
N GLU A 134 6.18 -16.87 -19.72
CA GLU A 134 6.48 -18.21 -20.21
C GLU A 134 5.81 -19.29 -19.38
N LYS A 135 5.88 -19.19 -18.04
CA LYS A 135 5.44 -20.28 -17.16
C LYS A 135 3.99 -20.16 -16.70
N GLY A 136 3.47 -18.95 -16.55
CA GLY A 136 2.11 -18.70 -16.06
C GLY A 136 1.82 -19.36 -14.69
N THR A 137 2.73 -19.20 -13.73
CA THR A 137 2.58 -19.81 -12.39
C THR A 137 1.43 -19.14 -11.63
N TYR A 138 0.77 -19.87 -10.74
CA TYR A 138 -0.32 -19.34 -9.91
C TYR A 138 -0.46 -20.09 -8.59
N LEU A 139 -1.01 -19.39 -7.60
CA LEU A 139 -1.47 -19.98 -6.35
C LEU A 139 -2.92 -20.46 -6.52
N SER A 140 -3.20 -21.69 -6.06
CA SER A 140 -4.58 -22.20 -6.05
C SER A 140 -5.44 -21.42 -5.08
N TYR A 141 -6.77 -21.48 -5.26
CA TYR A 141 -7.70 -20.81 -4.35
C TYR A 141 -7.52 -21.27 -2.90
N GLU A 142 -7.33 -22.58 -2.68
CA GLU A 142 -7.16 -23.18 -1.35
C GLU A 142 -5.93 -22.64 -0.63
N ILE A 143 -4.84 -22.40 -1.37
CA ILE A 143 -3.63 -21.81 -0.80
C ILE A 143 -3.85 -20.34 -0.46
N LEU A 144 -4.53 -19.58 -1.32
CA LEU A 144 -4.87 -18.19 -1.03
C LEU A 144 -5.80 -18.08 0.18
N ASP A 145 -6.80 -18.97 0.29
CA ASP A 145 -7.75 -19.01 1.40
C ASP A 145 -7.05 -19.37 2.72
N ALA A 146 -6.21 -20.40 2.71
CA ALA A 146 -5.40 -20.81 3.86
C ALA A 146 -4.45 -19.70 4.32
N LEU A 147 -3.83 -18.97 3.37
CA LEU A 147 -2.97 -17.83 3.65
C LEU A 147 -3.73 -16.70 4.37
N VAL A 148 -4.96 -16.41 3.95
CA VAL A 148 -5.81 -15.40 4.62
C VAL A 148 -6.22 -15.85 6.02
N GLU A 149 -6.57 -17.11 6.20
CA GLU A 149 -6.88 -17.66 7.53
C GLU A 149 -5.66 -17.63 8.46
N GLU A 150 -4.48 -17.98 7.96
CA GLU A 150 -3.24 -17.91 8.74
C GLU A 150 -2.91 -16.46 9.13
N GLY A 151 -3.00 -15.51 8.18
CA GLY A 151 -2.78 -14.10 8.45
C GLY A 151 -3.76 -13.54 9.49
N LYS A 152 -5.04 -13.91 9.44
CA LYS A 152 -6.05 -13.51 10.44
C LYS A 152 -5.70 -14.01 11.84
N ASN A 153 -5.18 -15.23 11.96
CA ASN A 153 -4.70 -15.78 13.25
C ASN A 153 -3.50 -15.00 13.80
N LEU A 154 -2.77 -14.28 12.94
CA LEU A 154 -1.67 -13.38 13.29
C LEU A 154 -2.09 -11.90 13.35
N GLY A 155 -3.39 -11.60 13.29
CA GLY A 155 -3.93 -10.23 13.36
C GLY A 155 -3.84 -9.43 12.07
N THR A 156 -3.56 -10.06 10.93
CA THR A 156 -3.54 -9.42 9.60
C THR A 156 -4.93 -9.48 8.97
N PHE A 157 -5.50 -8.31 8.66
CA PHE A 157 -6.80 -8.17 7.99
C PHE A 157 -6.74 -7.35 6.70
N MET A 158 -5.54 -6.88 6.29
CA MET A 158 -5.33 -6.17 5.03
C MET A 158 -4.59 -7.07 4.05
N TYR A 159 -5.20 -7.32 2.90
CA TYR A 159 -4.61 -8.13 1.84
C TYR A 159 -4.53 -7.33 0.56
N LEU A 160 -3.34 -7.34 -0.03
CA LEU A 160 -3.05 -6.66 -1.28
C LEU A 160 -2.86 -7.72 -2.36
N PHE A 161 -3.28 -7.43 -3.59
CA PHE A 161 -3.01 -8.27 -4.75
C PHE A 161 -2.17 -7.52 -5.78
N SER A 162 -1.08 -8.14 -6.22
CA SER A 162 -0.29 -7.71 -7.39
C SER A 162 0.00 -8.96 -8.25
N GLY A 163 1.20 -9.08 -8.85
CA GLY A 163 1.65 -10.27 -9.59
C GLY A 163 0.98 -10.42 -10.94
N GLY A 164 1.80 -10.55 -11.99
CA GLY A 164 1.31 -10.45 -13.37
C GLY A 164 0.24 -9.35 -13.49
N GLU A 165 -0.98 -9.76 -13.87
CA GLU A 165 -2.21 -9.01 -13.62
C GLU A 165 -3.13 -9.81 -12.68
N PRO A 166 -3.42 -9.35 -11.45
CA PRO A 166 -4.22 -10.11 -10.48
C PRO A 166 -5.65 -10.38 -10.98
N LEU A 167 -6.23 -9.49 -11.80
CA LEU A 167 -7.57 -9.69 -12.34
C LEU A 167 -7.67 -10.80 -13.40
N MET A 168 -6.55 -11.41 -13.81
CA MET A 168 -6.57 -12.71 -14.48
C MET A 168 -7.16 -13.82 -13.60
N ARG A 169 -7.14 -13.63 -12.27
CA ARG A 169 -7.72 -14.50 -11.23
C ARG A 169 -8.93 -13.83 -10.54
N LYS A 170 -9.69 -12.99 -11.27
CA LYS A 170 -10.80 -12.21 -10.68
C LYS A 170 -11.88 -13.05 -9.99
N SER A 171 -12.15 -14.28 -10.45
CA SER A 171 -13.09 -15.19 -9.80
C SER A 171 -12.61 -15.59 -8.40
N ASP A 172 -11.35 -15.95 -8.25
CA ASP A 172 -10.76 -16.37 -6.98
C ASP A 172 -10.68 -15.20 -6.01
N ILE A 173 -10.31 -14.00 -6.49
CA ILE A 173 -10.29 -12.78 -5.68
C ILE A 173 -11.67 -12.46 -5.12
N ILE A 174 -12.73 -12.55 -5.94
CA ILE A 174 -14.11 -12.32 -5.48
C ILE A 174 -14.54 -13.40 -4.49
N ALA A 175 -14.19 -14.67 -4.73
CA ALA A 175 -14.49 -15.76 -3.80
C ALA A 175 -13.77 -15.59 -2.44
N LEU A 176 -12.53 -15.07 -2.42
CA LEU A 176 -11.82 -14.73 -1.18
C LEU A 176 -12.52 -13.60 -0.44
N CYS A 177 -12.98 -12.58 -1.16
CA CYS A 177 -13.72 -11.46 -0.58
C CYS A 177 -15.03 -11.93 0.08
N GLU A 178 -15.71 -12.91 -0.52
CA GLU A 178 -16.92 -13.55 0.03
C GLU A 178 -16.63 -14.45 1.24
N ALA A 179 -15.53 -15.20 1.21
CA ALA A 179 -15.11 -16.07 2.31
C ALA A 179 -14.62 -15.29 3.54
N HIS A 180 -14.02 -14.11 3.32
CA HIS A 180 -13.38 -13.28 4.35
C HIS A 180 -13.97 -11.86 4.41
N PRO A 181 -15.27 -11.72 4.76
CA PRO A 181 -15.94 -10.42 4.79
C PRO A 181 -15.40 -9.48 5.88
N ASP A 182 -14.61 -10.00 6.83
CA ASP A 182 -13.95 -9.23 7.88
C ASP A 182 -12.59 -8.64 7.46
N CYS A 183 -12.08 -9.03 6.29
CA CYS A 183 -10.84 -8.53 5.72
C CYS A 183 -11.08 -7.41 4.70
N CYS A 184 -10.07 -6.56 4.52
CA CYS A 184 -10.02 -5.51 3.51
C CYS A 184 -9.06 -5.93 2.39
N PHE A 185 -9.54 -5.87 1.14
CA PHE A 185 -8.77 -6.25 -0.04
C PHE A 185 -8.50 -5.06 -0.95
N LEU A 186 -7.28 -4.98 -1.50
CA LEU A 186 -6.89 -3.99 -2.51
C LEU A 186 -6.12 -4.66 -3.63
N ALA A 187 -6.56 -4.56 -4.88
CA ALA A 187 -5.82 -5.05 -6.03
C ALA A 187 -5.13 -3.92 -6.81
N PHE A 188 -3.83 -4.06 -7.07
CA PHE A 188 -3.11 -3.25 -8.05
C PHE A 188 -3.32 -3.85 -9.43
N THR A 189 -3.99 -3.12 -10.33
CA THR A 189 -4.42 -3.65 -11.63
C THR A 189 -4.15 -2.67 -12.75
N ASN A 190 -3.86 -3.18 -13.95
CA ASN A 190 -3.81 -2.39 -15.18
C ASN A 190 -5.18 -1.88 -15.65
N GLY A 191 -6.27 -2.32 -15.00
CA GLY A 191 -7.64 -1.86 -15.24
C GLY A 191 -8.29 -2.39 -16.52
N THR A 192 -7.54 -3.04 -17.41
CA THR A 192 -8.05 -3.48 -18.73
C THR A 192 -9.09 -4.60 -18.65
N LEU A 193 -9.16 -5.31 -17.53
CA LEU A 193 -10.10 -6.41 -17.26
C LEU A 193 -11.30 -5.99 -16.41
N ILE A 194 -11.41 -4.69 -16.07
CA ILE A 194 -12.54 -4.15 -15.32
C ILE A 194 -13.69 -3.88 -16.30
N ASP A 195 -14.74 -4.67 -16.14
CA ASP A 195 -16.01 -4.55 -16.85
C ASP A 195 -17.16 -4.31 -15.86
N GLU A 196 -18.37 -4.11 -16.39
CA GLU A 196 -19.60 -3.90 -15.62
C GLU A 196 -19.89 -5.07 -14.66
N ALA A 197 -19.61 -6.31 -15.10
CA ALA A 197 -19.85 -7.51 -14.30
C ALA A 197 -18.89 -7.58 -13.09
N PHE A 198 -17.63 -7.23 -13.29
CA PHE A 198 -16.65 -7.15 -12.22
C PHE A 198 -16.97 -6.02 -11.24
N ALA A 199 -17.36 -4.84 -11.72
CA ALA A 199 -17.81 -3.75 -10.86
C ALA A 199 -19.06 -4.13 -10.04
N SER A 200 -20.02 -4.84 -10.64
CA SER A 200 -21.17 -5.39 -9.92
C SER A 200 -20.75 -6.40 -8.85
N ALA A 201 -19.77 -7.27 -9.13
CA ALA A 201 -19.23 -8.20 -8.14
C ALA A 201 -18.50 -7.47 -7.00
N MET A 202 -17.72 -6.43 -7.28
CA MET A 202 -17.10 -5.58 -6.26
C MET A 202 -18.15 -4.94 -5.35
N LEU A 203 -19.24 -4.42 -5.92
CA LEU A 203 -20.34 -3.82 -5.15
C LEU A 203 -21.07 -4.86 -4.30
N ARG A 204 -21.14 -6.12 -4.74
CA ARG A 204 -21.71 -7.22 -3.95
C ARG A 204 -20.85 -7.54 -2.72
N VAL A 205 -19.53 -7.67 -2.89
CA VAL A 205 -18.62 -8.07 -1.80
C VAL A 205 -18.23 -6.91 -0.88
N LYS A 206 -18.21 -5.67 -1.39
CA LYS A 206 -18.04 -4.39 -0.68
C LYS A 206 -16.69 -4.17 0.02
N ASN A 207 -15.91 -5.22 0.22
CA ASN A 207 -14.60 -5.20 0.88
C ASN A 207 -13.40 -5.23 -0.09
N LEU A 208 -13.64 -5.09 -1.39
CA LEU A 208 -12.60 -5.00 -2.43
C LEU A 208 -12.52 -3.58 -3.00
N SER A 209 -11.31 -3.02 -2.97
CA SER A 209 -10.94 -1.79 -3.66
C SER A 209 -9.86 -2.07 -4.71
N VAL A 210 -9.65 -1.14 -5.65
CA VAL A 210 -8.61 -1.29 -6.68
C VAL A 210 -7.77 -0.02 -6.83
N ALA A 211 -6.50 -0.19 -7.17
CA ALA A 211 -5.59 0.87 -7.58
C ALA A 211 -5.25 0.70 -9.06
N ILE A 212 -5.75 1.60 -9.90
CA ILE A 212 -5.55 1.54 -11.35
C ILE A 212 -4.18 2.08 -11.72
N SER A 213 -3.39 1.23 -12.35
CA SER A 213 -2.07 1.54 -12.88
C SER A 213 -2.13 2.57 -14.03
N ILE A 214 -1.46 3.71 -13.89
CA ILE A 214 -1.41 4.78 -14.90
C ILE A 214 -0.12 5.62 -14.77
N GLU A 215 0.47 6.05 -15.88
CA GLU A 215 1.83 6.64 -15.93
C GLU A 215 1.84 8.15 -16.15
N GLY A 216 0.67 8.78 -16.12
CA GLY A 216 0.49 10.16 -16.52
C GLY A 216 -0.57 10.26 -17.60
N ASP A 217 -0.22 10.91 -18.71
CA ASP A 217 -1.09 11.06 -19.88
C ASP A 217 -1.13 9.79 -20.75
N GLU A 218 -1.88 9.88 -21.85
CA GLU A 218 -2.03 8.80 -22.82
C GLU A 218 -0.69 8.39 -23.43
N ALA A 219 0.15 9.37 -23.79
CA ALA A 219 1.45 9.09 -24.40
C ALA A 219 2.36 8.31 -23.44
N ALA A 220 2.53 8.79 -22.20
CA ALA A 220 3.37 8.14 -21.20
C ALA A 220 2.86 6.74 -20.81
N THR A 221 1.54 6.57 -20.71
CA THR A 221 0.91 5.29 -20.36
C THR A 221 1.05 4.28 -21.49
N ASP A 222 0.73 4.67 -22.72
CA ASP A 222 0.78 3.77 -23.86
C ASP A 222 2.21 3.43 -24.28
N GLU A 223 3.17 4.35 -24.12
CA GLU A 223 4.59 4.10 -24.37
C GLU A 223 5.12 2.98 -23.46
N ARG A 224 4.78 3.01 -22.18
CA ARG A 224 5.27 2.01 -21.22
C ARG A 224 4.47 0.71 -21.24
N ARG A 225 3.15 0.78 -21.38
CA ARG A 225 2.24 -0.36 -21.16
C ARG A 225 1.65 -0.95 -22.44
N GLY A 226 1.85 -0.29 -23.57
CA GLY A 226 1.31 -0.67 -24.88
C GLY A 226 0.09 0.15 -25.27
N LYS A 227 -0.06 0.35 -26.58
CA LYS A 227 -1.07 1.20 -27.20
C LYS A 227 -2.51 0.86 -26.78
N GLY A 228 -3.29 1.90 -26.45
CA GLY A 228 -4.68 1.83 -26.03
C GLY A 228 -4.87 1.42 -24.58
N THR A 229 -3.82 1.35 -23.77
CA THR A 229 -3.91 1.01 -22.35
C THR A 229 -4.50 2.16 -21.55
N TYR A 230 -4.09 3.39 -21.85
CA TYR A 230 -4.66 4.58 -21.21
C TYR A 230 -6.19 4.63 -21.35
N ALA A 231 -6.69 4.52 -22.59
CA ALA A 231 -8.13 4.57 -22.85
C ALA A 231 -8.91 3.48 -22.07
N LYS A 232 -8.32 2.28 -21.90
CA LYS A 232 -8.92 1.21 -21.09
C LYS A 232 -8.90 1.53 -19.60
N ALA A 233 -7.81 2.10 -19.07
CA ALA A 233 -7.73 2.53 -17.68
C ALA A 233 -8.77 3.63 -17.37
N ILE A 234 -8.92 4.62 -18.24
CA ILE A 234 -9.94 5.67 -18.11
C ILE A 234 -11.35 5.08 -18.15
N LYS A 235 -11.61 4.12 -19.07
CA LYS A 235 -12.89 3.40 -19.12
C LYS A 235 -13.18 2.65 -17.82
N ALA A 236 -12.18 1.99 -17.24
CA ALA A 236 -12.31 1.29 -15.97
C ALA A 236 -12.68 2.24 -14.83
N MET A 237 -11.97 3.37 -14.68
CA MET A 237 -12.29 4.40 -13.69
C MET A 237 -13.72 4.94 -13.87
N SER A 238 -14.15 5.16 -15.12
CA SER A 238 -15.51 5.59 -15.44
C SER A 238 -16.56 4.56 -14.99
N ILE A 239 -16.32 3.26 -15.18
CA ILE A 239 -17.18 2.19 -14.67
C ILE A 239 -17.23 2.25 -13.15
N LEU A 240 -16.07 2.23 -12.48
CA LEU A 240 -15.98 2.21 -11.01
C LEU A 240 -16.68 3.43 -10.38
N LYS A 241 -16.53 4.62 -10.98
CA LYS A 241 -17.22 5.85 -10.56
C LYS A 241 -18.74 5.70 -10.63
N ARG A 242 -19.29 5.13 -11.72
CA ARG A 242 -20.75 4.93 -11.86
C ARG A 242 -21.32 3.99 -10.81
N TYR A 243 -20.57 2.95 -10.42
CA TYR A 243 -20.96 2.01 -9.36
C TYR A 243 -20.69 2.55 -7.96
N LYS A 244 -20.16 3.77 -7.84
CA LYS A 244 -19.78 4.38 -6.56
C LYS A 244 -18.84 3.49 -5.74
N LEU A 245 -17.89 2.84 -6.41
CA LEU A 245 -16.89 1.99 -5.75
C LEU A 245 -15.71 2.81 -5.23
N LEU A 246 -15.09 2.34 -4.15
CA LEU A 246 -13.85 2.92 -3.65
C LEU A 246 -12.67 2.43 -4.50
N TYR A 247 -12.00 3.36 -5.17
CA TYR A 247 -10.79 3.06 -5.94
C TYR A 247 -9.83 4.24 -5.97
N GLY A 248 -8.60 3.95 -6.39
CA GLY A 248 -7.54 4.93 -6.54
C GLY A 248 -6.67 4.65 -7.76
N ILE A 249 -5.54 5.34 -7.81
CA ILE A 249 -4.53 5.17 -8.86
C ILE A 249 -3.22 4.65 -8.27
N SER A 250 -2.43 3.99 -9.12
CA SER A 250 -1.10 3.51 -8.81
C SER A 250 -0.13 3.99 -9.89
N CYS A 251 0.75 4.92 -9.54
CA CYS A 251 1.60 5.63 -10.46
C CYS A 251 3.05 5.23 -10.23
N CYS A 252 3.65 4.53 -11.21
CA CYS A 252 5.09 4.30 -11.24
C CYS A 252 5.76 5.47 -11.97
N TYR A 253 6.47 6.31 -11.23
CA TYR A 253 7.23 7.40 -11.80
C TYR A 253 8.67 7.00 -12.10
N THR A 254 9.15 7.46 -13.24
CA THR A 254 10.45 7.19 -13.87
C THR A 254 11.12 8.51 -14.21
N SER A 255 12.38 8.47 -14.65
CA SER A 255 13.08 9.65 -15.18
C SER A 255 12.34 10.35 -16.32
N GLN A 256 11.45 9.65 -17.04
CA GLN A 256 10.78 10.14 -18.24
C GLN A 256 9.41 10.78 -17.97
N ASN A 257 8.64 10.27 -17.00
CA ASN A 257 7.26 10.70 -16.74
C ASN A 257 7.06 11.43 -15.41
N VAL A 258 8.11 11.61 -14.60
CA VAL A 258 8.02 12.20 -13.25
C VAL A 258 7.37 13.58 -13.25
N GLN A 259 7.61 14.40 -14.27
CA GLN A 259 7.00 15.74 -14.37
C GLN A 259 5.49 15.66 -14.62
N THR A 260 5.04 14.71 -15.45
CA THR A 260 3.62 14.50 -15.72
C THR A 260 2.90 13.97 -14.50
N ILE A 261 3.42 12.91 -13.87
CA ILE A 261 2.83 12.31 -12.65
C ILE A 261 2.81 13.31 -11.49
N GLY A 262 3.88 14.10 -11.35
CA GLY A 262 3.98 15.14 -10.33
C GLY A 262 3.23 16.43 -10.67
N SER A 263 2.49 16.52 -11.77
CA SER A 263 1.76 17.74 -12.14
C SER A 263 0.40 17.84 -11.44
N GLU A 264 -0.03 19.07 -11.12
CA GLU A 264 -1.39 19.30 -10.60
C GLU A 264 -2.46 18.88 -11.61
N ALA A 265 -2.26 19.17 -12.90
CA ALA A 265 -3.20 18.84 -13.97
C ALA A 265 -3.49 17.33 -14.03
N PHE A 266 -2.46 16.50 -13.86
CA PHE A 266 -2.65 15.06 -13.80
C PHE A 266 -3.50 14.66 -12.57
N ILE A 267 -3.15 15.14 -11.38
CA ILE A 267 -3.91 14.81 -10.16
C ILE A 267 -5.36 15.29 -10.23
N ASP A 268 -5.59 16.48 -10.76
CA ASP A 268 -6.92 17.05 -10.95
C ASP A 268 -7.75 16.18 -11.90
N SER A 269 -7.16 15.70 -13.01
CA SER A 269 -7.86 14.79 -13.93
C SER A 269 -8.23 13.44 -13.26
N MET A 270 -7.37 12.92 -12.37
CA MET A 270 -7.65 11.67 -11.66
C MET A 270 -8.76 11.84 -10.62
N LEU A 271 -8.79 13.00 -9.95
CA LEU A 271 -9.89 13.40 -9.06
C LEU A 271 -11.21 13.53 -9.81
N GLU A 272 -11.21 14.18 -10.98
CA GLU A 272 -12.39 14.30 -11.85
C GLU A 272 -12.93 12.93 -12.29
N LEU A 273 -12.04 11.97 -12.53
CA LEU A 273 -12.42 10.59 -12.83
C LEU A 273 -12.99 9.86 -11.62
N GLY A 274 -12.68 10.31 -10.40
CA GLY A 274 -13.29 9.83 -9.16
C GLY A 274 -12.32 9.14 -8.20
N ALA A 275 -11.02 9.10 -8.51
CA ALA A 275 -10.01 8.47 -7.66
C ALA A 275 -9.98 9.09 -6.26
N LYS A 276 -9.86 8.24 -5.23
CA LYS A 276 -9.86 8.65 -3.81
C LYS A 276 -8.51 8.55 -3.14
N PHE A 277 -7.63 7.74 -3.68
CA PHE A 277 -6.25 7.64 -3.22
C PHE A 277 -5.29 7.48 -4.39
N ALA A 278 -4.03 7.82 -4.17
CA ALA A 278 -2.97 7.67 -5.16
C ALA A 278 -1.73 7.06 -4.49
N TRP A 279 -1.27 5.93 -5.02
CA TRP A 279 0.02 5.35 -4.68
C TRP A 279 1.08 5.83 -5.68
N PHE A 280 2.18 6.34 -5.18
CA PHE A 280 3.36 6.70 -5.96
C PHE A 280 4.48 5.72 -5.66
N PHE A 281 5.02 5.14 -6.72
CA PHE A 281 6.15 4.23 -6.69
C PHE A 281 7.25 4.79 -7.56
N THR A 282 8.49 4.78 -7.08
CA THR A 282 9.63 5.03 -7.95
C THR A 282 10.00 3.76 -8.70
N TYR A 283 10.49 3.89 -9.93
CA TYR A 283 11.02 2.75 -10.67
C TYR A 283 12.25 2.15 -9.96
N ILE A 284 12.21 0.85 -9.72
CA ILE A 284 13.32 0.06 -9.15
C ILE A 284 13.86 -0.89 -10.23
N PRO A 285 15.18 -0.97 -10.43
CA PRO A 285 15.79 -1.75 -11.51
C PRO A 285 15.93 -3.25 -11.15
N ILE A 286 14.80 -3.94 -10.97
CA ILE A 286 14.75 -5.35 -10.59
C ILE A 286 14.96 -6.26 -11.80
N GLY A 287 15.78 -7.30 -11.62
CA GLY A 287 16.00 -8.34 -12.62
C GLY A 287 17.05 -7.94 -13.66
N ARG A 288 17.58 -8.93 -14.39
CA ARG A 288 18.69 -8.72 -15.34
C ARG A 288 18.32 -7.80 -16.50
N ASP A 289 17.07 -7.85 -16.94
CA ASP A 289 16.53 -7.02 -18.02
C ASP A 289 15.97 -5.67 -17.52
N ALA A 290 16.30 -5.29 -16.28
CA ALA A 290 16.01 -3.97 -15.76
C ALA A 290 16.54 -2.86 -16.70
N VAL A 291 15.90 -1.70 -16.64
CA VAL A 291 16.25 -0.54 -17.45
C VAL A 291 16.72 0.59 -16.51
N PRO A 292 17.98 0.59 -16.02
CA PRO A 292 18.47 1.58 -15.06
C PRO A 292 18.29 3.04 -15.49
N SER A 293 18.23 3.33 -16.79
CA SER A 293 17.98 4.69 -17.29
C SER A 293 16.58 5.23 -16.95
N LEU A 294 15.63 4.38 -16.56
CA LEU A 294 14.32 4.79 -16.06
C LEU A 294 14.32 5.19 -14.58
N MET A 295 15.40 4.89 -13.84
CA MET A 295 15.54 5.36 -12.45
C MET A 295 15.58 6.88 -12.42
N VAL A 296 14.86 7.45 -11.44
CA VAL A 296 14.87 8.90 -11.24
C VAL A 296 16.22 9.37 -10.70
N SER A 297 16.60 10.59 -11.06
CA SER A 297 17.69 11.29 -10.38
C SER A 297 17.27 11.73 -8.97
N ALA A 298 18.26 12.05 -8.13
CA ALA A 298 18.00 12.59 -6.78
C ALA A 298 17.13 13.86 -6.81
N GLY A 299 17.35 14.74 -7.80
CA GLY A 299 16.52 15.94 -7.99
C GLY A 299 15.07 15.61 -8.37
N GLN A 300 14.86 14.60 -9.21
CA GLN A 300 13.51 14.14 -9.59
C GLN A 300 12.78 13.47 -8.41
N ARG A 301 13.48 12.71 -7.57
CA ARG A 301 12.91 12.17 -6.33
C ARG A 301 12.54 13.29 -5.34
N ALA A 302 13.41 14.29 -5.18
CA ALA A 302 13.13 15.46 -4.34
C ALA A 302 11.91 16.26 -4.86
N PHE A 303 11.75 16.37 -6.18
CA PHE A 303 10.56 16.96 -6.78
C PHE A 303 9.30 16.19 -6.39
N MET A 304 9.27 14.86 -6.52
CA MET A 304 8.11 14.05 -6.10
C MET A 304 7.83 14.16 -4.59
N TYR A 305 8.87 14.17 -3.77
CA TYR A 305 8.76 14.40 -2.33
C TYR A 305 7.97 15.69 -2.02
N GLN A 306 8.28 16.78 -2.72
CA GLN A 306 7.61 18.08 -2.56
C GLN A 306 6.19 18.06 -3.11
N GLN A 307 5.99 17.50 -4.31
CA GLN A 307 4.67 17.46 -4.97
C GLN A 307 3.66 16.64 -4.17
N VAL A 308 4.04 15.45 -3.70
CA VAL A 308 3.13 14.59 -2.89
C VAL A 308 2.66 15.32 -1.63
N ARG A 309 3.55 16.05 -0.95
CA ARG A 309 3.21 16.88 0.22
C ARG A 309 2.35 18.10 -0.14
N SER A 310 2.61 18.72 -1.28
CA SER A 310 1.77 19.80 -1.82
C SER A 310 0.34 19.30 -2.06
N PHE A 311 0.19 18.13 -2.69
CA PHE A 311 -1.12 17.53 -2.95
C PHE A 311 -1.90 17.24 -1.67
N ARG A 312 -1.26 16.75 -0.60
CA ARG A 312 -1.93 16.55 0.71
C ARG A 312 -2.51 17.83 1.31
N LYS A 313 -1.91 18.99 0.97
CA LYS A 313 -2.37 20.29 1.44
C LYS A 313 -3.49 20.85 0.58
N SER A 314 -3.44 20.66 -0.75
CA SER A 314 -4.30 21.37 -1.69
C SER A 314 -5.40 20.53 -2.35
N LYS A 315 -5.19 19.21 -2.48
CA LYS A 315 -6.05 18.31 -3.28
C LYS A 315 -6.79 17.31 -2.37
N PRO A 316 -8.11 17.11 -2.53
CA PRO A 316 -8.89 16.18 -1.71
C PRO A 316 -8.68 14.72 -2.17
N ILE A 317 -7.45 14.22 -2.06
CA ILE A 317 -7.05 12.84 -2.41
C ILE A 317 -6.03 12.33 -1.39
N PHE A 318 -6.16 11.08 -0.98
CA PHE A 318 -5.20 10.46 -0.08
C PHE A 318 -3.96 9.96 -0.85
N THR A 319 -2.86 10.71 -0.80
CA THR A 319 -1.62 10.35 -1.49
C THR A 319 -0.66 9.59 -0.58
N MET A 320 -0.01 8.57 -1.12
CA MET A 320 1.03 7.76 -0.46
C MET A 320 2.20 7.59 -1.41
N ASP A 321 3.43 7.78 -0.93
CA ASP A 321 4.67 7.55 -1.66
C ASP A 321 5.50 6.48 -0.94
N PHE A 322 5.71 5.36 -1.62
CA PHE A 322 6.30 4.16 -1.01
C PHE A 322 7.75 4.36 -0.53
N TRP A 323 8.48 5.36 -1.04
CA TRP A 323 9.87 5.67 -0.63
C TRP A 323 10.02 7.00 0.10
N ASN A 324 9.19 8.00 -0.22
CA ASN A 324 9.34 9.35 0.34
C ASN A 324 8.51 9.59 1.60
N ASP A 325 7.71 8.61 2.06
CA ASP A 325 6.89 8.72 3.27
C ASP A 325 7.48 8.02 4.50
N GLY A 326 8.77 7.65 4.49
CA GLY A 326 9.40 6.98 5.62
C GLY A 326 9.22 7.73 6.95
N GLU A 327 9.09 9.06 6.93
CA GLU A 327 8.80 9.89 8.12
C GLU A 327 7.44 9.62 8.77
N TYR A 328 6.44 9.16 8.01
CA TYR A 328 5.10 8.88 8.51
C TYR A 328 4.92 7.45 9.04
N VAL A 329 5.91 6.58 8.77
CA VAL A 329 5.87 5.15 9.09
C VAL A 329 7.15 4.68 9.78
N ASP A 330 7.98 5.60 10.28
CA ASP A 330 9.25 5.34 10.97
C ASP A 330 10.24 4.49 10.17
N GLY A 331 10.36 4.71 8.86
CA GLY A 331 11.33 4.04 7.98
C GLY A 331 10.73 2.92 7.11
N CYS A 332 11.52 1.88 6.79
CA CYS A 332 11.09 0.80 5.89
C CYS A 332 10.08 -0.16 6.53
N ILE A 333 8.95 -0.40 5.88
CA ILE A 333 7.89 -1.30 6.38
C ILE A 333 8.07 -2.80 6.06
N ALA A 334 9.08 -3.16 5.27
CA ALA A 334 9.37 -4.52 4.81
C ALA A 334 9.83 -5.45 5.93
N GLY A 335 10.00 -6.74 5.61
CA GLY A 335 10.53 -7.75 6.54
C GLY A 335 9.56 -8.06 7.67
N GLY A 336 8.25 -8.07 7.35
CA GLY A 336 7.19 -8.36 8.30
C GLY A 336 6.88 -7.22 9.27
N ARG A 337 7.61 -6.08 9.25
CA ARG A 337 7.41 -5.00 10.23
C ARG A 337 5.99 -4.45 10.15
N CYS A 338 5.55 -4.10 8.94
CA CYS A 338 4.14 -3.83 8.63
C CYS A 338 3.69 -4.51 7.34
N TYR A 339 4.61 -5.08 6.56
CA TYR A 339 4.37 -5.55 5.21
C TYR A 339 5.25 -6.77 4.87
N VAL A 340 4.68 -7.70 4.10
CA VAL A 340 5.36 -8.87 3.51
C VAL A 340 4.80 -9.12 2.12
N HIS A 341 5.58 -9.76 1.26
CA HIS A 341 5.19 -10.19 -0.07
C HIS A 341 5.21 -11.72 -0.19
N ILE A 342 4.17 -12.30 -0.79
CA ILE A 342 4.09 -13.71 -1.17
C ILE A 342 4.00 -13.77 -2.69
N ASN A 343 5.04 -14.30 -3.35
CA ASN A 343 5.06 -14.39 -4.80
C ASN A 343 4.16 -15.55 -5.32
N ALA A 344 3.98 -15.64 -6.63
CA ALA A 344 3.10 -16.65 -7.25
C ALA A 344 3.61 -18.11 -7.14
N GLN A 345 4.87 -18.31 -6.75
CA GLN A 345 5.51 -19.61 -6.47
C GLN A 345 5.40 -19.97 -4.99
N GLY A 346 4.86 -19.07 -4.17
CA GLY A 346 4.66 -19.24 -2.74
C GLY A 346 5.85 -18.83 -1.88
N ASP A 347 6.88 -18.20 -2.44
CA ASP A 347 8.01 -17.72 -1.63
C ASP A 347 7.59 -16.53 -0.77
N ILE A 348 8.09 -16.52 0.47
CA ILE A 348 7.77 -15.52 1.48
C ILE A 348 8.89 -14.47 1.46
N GLU A 349 8.66 -13.36 0.77
CA GLU A 349 9.64 -12.32 0.51
C GLU A 349 9.43 -11.11 1.44
N PRO A 350 10.51 -10.44 1.88
CA PRO A 350 10.39 -9.30 2.78
C PRO A 350 9.70 -8.09 2.12
N CYS A 351 9.75 -7.99 0.79
CA CYS A 351 9.19 -6.89 0.02
C CYS A 351 8.95 -7.30 -1.44
N ALA A 352 7.92 -6.76 -2.10
CA ALA A 352 7.69 -6.90 -3.55
C ALA A 352 8.88 -6.52 -4.43
N PHE A 353 9.81 -5.72 -3.91
CA PHE A 353 10.98 -5.26 -4.65
C PHE A 353 12.28 -5.99 -4.26
N ILE A 354 12.17 -7.07 -3.48
CA ILE A 354 13.30 -7.81 -2.90
C ILE A 354 12.98 -9.31 -3.03
N HIS A 355 13.25 -9.86 -4.21
CA HIS A 355 13.01 -11.26 -4.55
C HIS A 355 14.11 -12.18 -4.01
N TYR A 356 14.16 -12.27 -2.68
CA TYR A 356 15.00 -13.21 -1.95
C TYR A 356 14.20 -13.82 -0.81
N SER A 357 14.28 -15.13 -0.66
CA SER A 357 13.59 -15.84 0.42
C SER A 357 14.38 -17.03 0.95
N ASP A 358 14.14 -17.35 2.21
CA ASP A 358 14.55 -18.59 2.88
C ASP A 358 13.34 -19.47 3.24
N SER A 359 12.13 -19.10 2.79
CA SER A 359 10.84 -19.65 3.26
C SER A 359 9.80 -19.71 2.13
N ASN A 360 8.96 -20.75 2.15
CA ASN A 360 7.91 -20.92 1.16
C ASN A 360 6.63 -21.48 1.82
N ILE A 361 5.47 -20.91 1.48
CA ILE A 361 4.16 -21.20 2.10
C ILE A 361 3.73 -22.66 1.98
N TYR A 362 4.25 -23.41 1.00
CA TYR A 362 3.96 -24.84 0.86
C TYR A 362 4.65 -25.70 1.92
N THR A 363 5.69 -25.17 2.57
CA THR A 363 6.54 -25.93 3.50
C THR A 363 6.69 -25.29 4.87
N THR A 364 6.29 -24.03 5.01
CA THR A 364 6.60 -23.19 6.17
C THR A 364 5.41 -22.29 6.46
N SER A 365 4.96 -22.29 7.73
CA SER A 365 3.94 -21.36 8.21
C SER A 365 4.45 -19.91 8.16
N LEU A 366 3.57 -18.92 8.01
CA LEU A 366 3.92 -17.49 8.11
C LEU A 366 4.65 -17.20 9.42
N LEU A 367 4.16 -17.72 10.55
CA LEU A 367 4.76 -17.46 11.85
C LEU A 367 6.20 -18.01 11.94
N ASP A 368 6.44 -19.21 11.41
CA ASP A 368 7.78 -19.79 11.39
C ASP A 368 8.69 -19.05 10.41
N ALA A 369 8.17 -18.63 9.26
CA ALA A 369 8.91 -17.81 8.30
C ALA A 369 9.39 -16.49 8.92
N PHE A 370 8.55 -15.81 9.71
CA PHE A 370 8.94 -14.56 10.40
C PHE A 370 10.00 -14.76 11.49
N LYS A 371 10.24 -16.01 11.92
CA LYS A 371 11.30 -16.38 12.85
C LYS A 371 12.58 -16.84 12.15
N ARG A 372 12.56 -17.03 10.82
CA ARG A 372 13.72 -17.45 10.05
C ARG A 372 14.76 -16.34 9.88
N PRO A 373 16.02 -16.70 9.54
CA PRO A 373 17.12 -15.75 9.49
C PRO A 373 16.84 -14.49 8.69
N LEU A 374 16.21 -14.58 7.51
CA LEU A 374 15.96 -13.38 6.68
C LEU A 374 15.08 -12.36 7.41
N PHE A 375 13.94 -12.77 7.95
CA PHE A 375 13.03 -11.87 8.66
C PHE A 375 13.62 -11.37 9.99
N GLN A 376 14.43 -12.18 10.68
CA GLN A 376 15.16 -11.73 11.87
C GLN A 376 16.22 -10.67 11.54
N GLN A 377 16.95 -10.82 10.43
CA GLN A 377 17.88 -9.79 9.96
C GLN A 377 17.18 -8.44 9.74
N TYR A 378 15.98 -8.44 9.14
CA TYR A 378 15.18 -7.21 9.01
C TYR A 378 14.77 -6.64 10.36
N LYS A 379 14.27 -7.48 11.29
CA LYS A 379 13.86 -7.07 12.63
C LYS A 379 15.01 -6.44 13.43
N GLU A 380 16.22 -6.98 13.32
CA GLU A 380 17.39 -6.55 14.10
C GLU A 380 18.04 -5.27 13.56
N ARG A 381 17.97 -5.04 12.24
CA ARG A 381 18.67 -3.93 11.57
C ARG A 381 17.78 -2.72 11.27
N GLN A 382 16.47 -2.82 11.45
CA GLN A 382 15.57 -1.69 11.29
C GLN A 382 15.58 -0.76 12.52
N PRO A 383 15.56 0.58 12.33
CA PRO A 383 15.61 1.27 11.05
C PRO A 383 17.01 1.21 10.41
N PHE A 384 17.06 0.99 9.09
CA PHE A 384 18.32 0.93 8.33
C PHE A 384 19.06 2.26 8.24
N ASN A 385 18.33 3.36 8.45
CA ASN A 385 18.87 4.70 8.46
C ASN A 385 18.14 5.60 9.47
N ASN A 386 18.87 6.49 10.12
CA ASN A 386 18.29 7.49 11.02
C ASN A 386 17.61 8.63 10.24
N ASN A 387 18.04 8.91 9.00
CA ASN A 387 17.30 9.78 8.10
C ASN A 387 16.17 8.97 7.46
N THR A 388 14.92 9.18 7.89
CA THR A 388 13.77 8.41 7.41
C THR A 388 13.38 8.70 5.96
N LEU A 389 14.03 9.67 5.29
CA LEU A 389 13.95 9.85 3.83
C LEU A 389 14.85 8.88 3.06
N ARG A 390 15.63 8.06 3.78
CA ARG A 390 16.48 6.99 3.25
C ARG A 390 16.06 5.62 3.80
N PRO A 391 14.76 5.24 3.74
CA PRO A 391 14.29 4.08 4.48
C PRO A 391 14.71 2.75 3.83
N CYS A 392 14.85 2.68 2.51
CA CYS A 392 14.90 1.43 1.77
C CYS A 392 16.25 0.71 1.92
N PRO A 393 16.28 -0.60 2.26
CA PRO A 393 17.53 -1.36 2.31
C PRO A 393 18.11 -1.67 0.92
N LEU A 394 17.36 -1.41 -0.16
CA LEU A 394 17.85 -1.58 -1.54
C LEU A 394 18.25 -0.23 -2.15
N LEU A 395 17.29 0.69 -2.28
CA LEU A 395 17.50 1.94 -3.02
C LEU A 395 18.35 2.95 -2.24
N ASP A 396 18.25 2.94 -0.90
CA ASP A 396 18.86 3.95 -0.06
C ASP A 396 20.08 3.44 0.72
N ASN A 397 20.05 2.17 1.16
CA ASN A 397 21.09 1.53 1.97
C ASN A 397 21.47 0.15 1.39
N PRO A 398 21.91 0.07 0.11
CA PRO A 398 22.14 -1.20 -0.60
C PRO A 398 23.04 -2.19 0.13
N GLU A 399 23.99 -1.70 0.94
CA GLU A 399 24.84 -2.51 1.80
C GLU A 399 24.06 -3.30 2.86
N GLN A 400 22.98 -2.73 3.40
CA GLN A 400 22.14 -3.41 4.39
C GLN A 400 21.45 -4.62 3.76
N LEU A 401 20.85 -4.48 2.57
CA LEU A 401 20.23 -5.63 1.91
C LEU A 401 21.26 -6.72 1.59
N ARG A 402 22.41 -6.33 1.04
CA ARG A 402 23.50 -7.26 0.71
C ARG A 402 23.92 -8.08 1.92
N GLU A 403 24.19 -7.43 3.05
CA GLU A 403 24.58 -8.11 4.29
C GLU A 403 23.48 -9.01 4.83
N MET A 404 22.22 -8.56 4.82
CA MET A 404 21.09 -9.36 5.33
C MET A 404 20.85 -10.63 4.50
N VAL A 405 20.91 -10.54 3.18
CA VAL A 405 20.71 -11.70 2.29
C VAL A 405 21.85 -12.71 2.46
N HIS A 406 23.11 -12.26 2.47
CA HIS A 406 24.25 -13.15 2.69
C HIS A 406 24.24 -13.79 4.09
N ALA A 407 23.89 -13.02 5.14
CA ALA A 407 23.84 -13.54 6.51
C ALA A 407 22.69 -14.53 6.75
N SER A 408 21.56 -14.36 6.05
CA SER A 408 20.41 -15.27 6.16
C SER A 408 20.54 -16.53 5.32
N GLY A 409 21.36 -16.50 4.27
CA GLY A 409 21.42 -17.57 3.27
C GLY A 409 20.18 -17.60 2.37
N ALA A 410 19.40 -16.52 2.33
CA ALA A 410 18.25 -16.40 1.44
C ALA A 410 18.70 -16.48 -0.03
N VAL A 411 17.88 -17.14 -0.85
CA VAL A 411 18.16 -17.36 -2.28
C VAL A 411 17.27 -16.47 -3.13
N SER A 412 17.73 -16.12 -4.33
CA SER A 412 16.93 -15.36 -5.29
C SER A 412 15.67 -16.13 -5.69
N THR A 413 14.54 -15.45 -5.65
CA THR A 413 13.21 -15.93 -6.05
C THR A 413 12.69 -15.17 -7.27
N ASP A 414 13.57 -14.48 -7.99
CA ASP A 414 13.24 -13.78 -9.24
C ASP A 414 12.72 -14.79 -10.28
N LEU A 415 11.58 -14.44 -10.87
CA LEU A 415 10.78 -15.31 -11.74
C LEU A 415 11.45 -15.57 -13.09
N ALA A 416 12.10 -14.52 -13.63
CA ALA A 416 12.63 -14.51 -14.98
C ALA A 416 14.07 -15.01 -15.00
N SER A 417 14.90 -14.55 -14.06
CA SER A 417 16.30 -14.96 -14.00
C SER A 417 16.89 -14.81 -12.61
N VAL A 418 17.63 -15.82 -12.17
CA VAL A 418 18.38 -15.75 -10.90
C VAL A 418 19.31 -14.54 -10.92
N GLU A 419 19.05 -13.58 -10.05
CA GLU A 419 19.87 -12.38 -9.85
C GLU A 419 20.55 -12.46 -8.48
N SER A 420 21.85 -12.21 -8.42
CA SER A 420 22.54 -12.16 -7.14
C SER A 420 22.20 -10.85 -6.41
N VAL A 421 22.20 -10.87 -5.08
CA VAL A 421 21.97 -9.65 -4.29
C VAL A 421 23.04 -8.59 -4.55
N ASP A 422 24.27 -9.01 -4.86
CA ASP A 422 25.37 -8.11 -5.21
C ASP A 422 25.09 -7.38 -6.53
N ASP A 423 24.60 -8.09 -7.55
CA ASP A 423 24.24 -7.49 -8.85
C ASP A 423 23.06 -6.53 -8.72
N LEU A 424 22.01 -6.92 -7.99
CA LEU A 424 20.84 -6.05 -7.76
C LEU A 424 21.24 -4.78 -7.02
N THR A 425 21.98 -4.90 -5.92
CA THR A 425 22.37 -3.75 -5.09
C THR A 425 23.35 -2.83 -5.81
N ALA A 426 24.24 -3.37 -6.64
CA ALA A 426 25.18 -2.57 -7.45
C ALA A 426 24.46 -1.58 -8.39
N LYS A 427 23.28 -1.92 -8.92
CA LYS A 427 22.46 -0.99 -9.74
C LYS A 427 21.98 0.23 -8.96
N CYS A 428 21.88 0.13 -7.63
CA CYS A 428 21.37 1.17 -6.75
C CYS A 428 22.47 1.99 -6.06
N ASP A 429 23.73 1.53 -6.05
CA ASP A 429 24.83 2.14 -5.28
C ASP A 429 25.04 3.63 -5.61
N GLN A 430 25.02 4.00 -6.90
CA GLN A 430 25.20 5.40 -7.29
C GLN A 430 23.98 6.25 -6.94
N ALA A 431 22.77 5.72 -7.19
CA ALA A 431 21.52 6.42 -6.87
C ALA A 431 21.37 6.66 -5.36
N SER A 432 21.78 5.70 -4.53
CA SER A 432 21.84 5.84 -3.05
C SER A 432 22.74 7.01 -2.64
N LYS A 433 23.98 7.06 -3.16
CA LYS A 433 24.94 8.15 -2.85
C LYS A 433 24.43 9.53 -3.28
N ASP A 434 23.87 9.62 -4.48
CA ASP A 434 23.32 10.88 -5.00
C ASP A 434 22.10 11.33 -4.19
N TRP A 435 21.24 10.39 -3.79
CA TRP A 435 20.08 10.68 -2.97
C TRP A 435 20.45 11.12 -1.56
N ALA A 436 21.48 10.53 -0.94
CA ALA A 436 21.90 10.87 0.41
C ALA A 436 22.13 12.38 0.59
N VAL A 437 22.80 13.04 -0.37
CA VAL A 437 23.02 14.50 -0.36
C VAL A 437 21.70 15.28 -0.37
N SER A 438 20.74 14.86 -1.20
CA SER A 438 19.44 15.53 -1.31
C SER A 438 18.56 15.28 -0.09
N ALA A 439 18.56 14.05 0.43
CA ALA A 439 17.81 13.64 1.60
C ALA A 439 18.30 14.35 2.86
N ASP A 440 19.61 14.50 3.04
CA ASP A 440 20.18 15.18 4.21
C ASP A 440 19.80 16.67 4.20
N ARG A 441 19.89 17.34 3.04
CA ARG A 441 19.40 18.72 2.89
C ARG A 441 17.91 18.86 3.22
N LEU A 442 17.06 17.99 2.66
CA LEU A 442 15.61 18.01 2.92
C LEU A 442 15.31 17.77 4.41
N TRP A 443 16.07 16.89 5.06
CA TRP A 443 15.89 16.56 6.47
C TRP A 443 16.25 17.74 7.40
N GLU A 444 17.35 18.45 7.10
CA GLU A 444 17.77 19.66 7.82
C GLU A 444 16.76 20.81 7.68
N ASP A 445 16.22 21.02 6.46
CA ASP A 445 15.19 22.02 6.18
C ASP A 445 13.88 21.73 6.96
N HIS A 446 13.54 20.45 7.14
CA HIS A 446 12.37 20.03 7.92
C HIS A 446 12.57 20.25 9.43
N ALA A 447 13.75 19.93 9.98
CA ALA A 447 14.06 20.12 11.39
C ALA A 447 14.09 21.61 11.81
N THR A 448 14.37 22.51 10.86
CA THR A 448 14.32 23.96 11.08
C THR A 448 12.91 24.54 10.89
N SER A 449 12.06 23.89 10.10
CA SER A 449 10.66 24.30 9.85
C SER A 449 9.65 23.75 10.88
N SER A 450 10.01 22.71 11.65
CA SER A 450 9.13 22.04 12.63
C SER A 450 8.79 22.87 13.88
N VAL A 451 9.19 24.15 13.94
CA VAL A 451 8.63 25.10 14.93
C VAL A 451 7.19 25.52 14.54
N LEU A 452 6.77 25.30 13.30
CA LEU A 452 5.47 25.74 12.78
C LEU A 452 4.96 24.80 11.68
N CYS A 453 4.51 23.57 11.97
CA CYS A 453 3.41 22.91 11.25
C CYS A 453 3.16 21.45 11.67
N VAL A 454 1.90 21.24 12.09
CA VAL A 454 1.07 20.00 12.16
C VAL A 454 1.42 18.97 13.22
#